data_AF-A0A9X9M3I4-F1
#
_entry.id   AF-A0A9X9M3I4-F1
#
_cell.length_a   1.000
_cell.length_b   1.000
_cell.length_c   1.000
_cell.angle_alpha   90.00
_cell.angle_beta   90.00
_cell.angle_gamma   90.00
#
_symmetry.space_group_name_H-M   'P 1'
#
loop_
_entity.id
_entity.type
_entity.pdbx_description
1 polymer ?
#
loop_
_entity_poly.entity_id
_entity_poly.type
_entity_poly.pdbx_seq_one_letter_code
_entity_poly.pdbx_strand_id
1 'polypeptide(L)'
;MCHCQRRGSQLLLGQECHLHVFEQGGVAQIAGVHSHPLPDLPRGTLDLAELERMVTRGLGSPYHPVCELICLENTHSSSGGRILPIDYLRQVQLLARSHGVRIHLDGARLMNAAVALHVPPARIVEHCDSVSLCFSKGLGAPVGALVGGPKDFIEEAWRLRKVLGGGMRQAGVLAAAALVGLADFEEVLQRDHQNAQRFAKGTWTTAPYPTLTSFGSQKSVWGSPAAGPKSPAGVLPSDSRTGRAATEP
;
A
#
# COMPACT_ATOMS: atom_id res chain seq x y z
N MET A 1 10.01 14.48 -6.95
CA MET A 1 11.04 15.36 -7.56
C MET A 1 11.60 14.76 -8.85
N CYS A 2 12.14 13.53 -8.86
CA CYS A 2 12.64 12.95 -10.11
C CYS A 2 11.51 12.71 -11.15
N HIS A 3 10.38 12.12 -10.73
CA HIS A 3 9.20 11.94 -11.59
C HIS A 3 8.40 13.23 -11.72
N CYS A 4 8.05 13.82 -10.58
CA CYS A 4 7.32 15.09 -10.52
C CYS A 4 8.27 16.28 -10.64
N GLN A 5 8.58 16.68 -11.88
CA GLN A 5 9.51 17.79 -12.17
C GLN A 5 8.82 19.16 -12.19
N ARG A 6 7.51 19.20 -12.43
CA ARG A 6 6.73 20.44 -12.42
C ARG A 6 6.25 20.75 -11.00
N ARG A 7 6.53 21.96 -10.49
CA ARG A 7 5.89 22.42 -9.25
C ARG A 7 4.36 22.43 -9.41
N GLY A 8 3.66 21.97 -8.38
CA GLY A 8 2.20 21.83 -8.38
C GLY A 8 1.68 20.60 -9.12
N SER A 9 2.54 19.73 -9.68
CA SER A 9 2.12 18.39 -10.10
C SER A 9 1.48 17.63 -8.93
N GLN A 10 0.61 16.68 -9.22
CA GLN A 10 -0.02 15.83 -8.23
C GLN A 10 0.61 14.44 -8.19
N LEU A 11 0.71 13.89 -6.98
CA LEU A 11 0.88 12.45 -6.78
C LEU A 11 -0.31 11.88 -6.00
N LEU A 12 -0.62 10.61 -6.27
CA LEU A 12 -1.63 9.83 -5.56
C LEU A 12 -0.93 8.83 -4.64
N LEU A 13 -1.45 8.64 -3.43
CA LEU A 13 -0.89 7.72 -2.44
C LEU A 13 -1.96 7.24 -1.45
N GLY A 14 -1.63 6.23 -0.63
CA GLY A 14 -2.49 5.80 0.48
C GLY A 14 -2.47 6.79 1.64
N GLN A 15 -3.62 7.04 2.25
CA GLN A 15 -3.77 8.03 3.32
C GLN A 15 -2.83 7.80 4.51
N GLU A 16 -2.57 6.54 4.85
CA GLU A 16 -1.75 6.15 6.00
C GLU A 16 -0.32 5.76 5.61
N CYS A 17 0.10 6.04 4.37
CA CYS A 17 1.43 5.67 3.89
C CYS A 17 2.54 6.56 4.47
N HIS A 18 3.76 6.04 4.50
CA HIS A 18 4.94 6.70 5.08
C HIS A 18 5.17 8.10 4.51
N LEU A 19 5.18 8.18 3.18
CA LEU A 19 5.41 9.41 2.42
C LEU A 19 4.44 10.55 2.78
N HIS A 20 3.21 10.23 3.22
CA HIS A 20 2.21 11.24 3.58
C HIS A 20 2.26 11.61 5.05
N VAL A 21 2.28 10.63 5.94
CA VAL A 21 2.10 10.83 7.38
C VAL A 21 3.42 11.06 8.11
N PHE A 22 4.50 10.38 7.71
CA PHE A 22 5.71 10.23 8.52
C PHE A 22 6.93 10.99 7.98
N GLU A 23 6.75 11.86 6.99
CA GLU A 23 7.82 12.63 6.35
C GLU A 23 7.67 14.14 6.47
N GLN A 24 6.94 14.61 7.50
CA GLN A 24 6.74 16.04 7.78
C GLN A 24 6.20 16.80 6.55
N GLY A 25 5.38 16.15 5.71
CA GLY A 25 4.86 16.76 4.49
C GLY A 25 5.93 17.17 3.47
N GLY A 26 7.09 16.49 3.45
CA GLY A 26 8.21 16.80 2.55
C GLY A 26 7.84 16.84 1.06
N VAL A 27 6.83 16.07 0.65
CA VAL A 27 6.24 16.15 -0.71
C VAL A 27 5.78 17.57 -1.05
N ALA A 28 5.07 18.23 -0.13
CA ALA A 28 4.62 19.60 -0.34
C ALA A 28 5.75 20.60 -0.07
N GLN A 29 6.43 20.47 1.07
CA GLN A 29 7.38 21.47 1.55
C GLN A 29 8.65 21.55 0.71
N ILE A 30 9.22 20.40 0.35
CA ILE A 30 10.54 20.31 -0.32
C ILE A 30 10.34 20.12 -1.81
N ALA A 31 9.49 19.16 -2.20
CA ALA A 31 9.31 18.82 -3.61
C ALA A 31 8.37 19.80 -4.34
N GLY A 32 7.55 20.58 -3.62
CA GLY A 32 6.56 21.45 -4.24
C GLY A 32 5.50 20.67 -5.04
N VAL A 33 5.18 19.46 -4.59
CA VAL A 33 4.24 18.53 -5.22
C VAL A 33 2.98 18.44 -4.35
N HIS A 34 1.82 18.41 -4.99
CA HIS A 34 0.54 18.24 -4.30
C HIS A 34 0.28 16.74 -4.06
N SER A 35 0.26 16.30 -2.80
CA SER A 35 -0.16 14.94 -2.46
C SER A 35 -1.67 14.85 -2.36
N HIS A 36 -2.27 13.85 -3.00
CA HIS A 36 -3.68 13.51 -2.85
C HIS A 36 -3.83 12.12 -2.21
N PRO A 37 -4.21 12.05 -0.92
CA PRO A 37 -4.40 10.77 -0.25
C PRO A 37 -5.69 10.10 -0.67
N LEU A 38 -5.62 8.78 -0.87
CA LEU A 38 -6.77 7.90 -1.09
C LEU A 38 -6.94 6.98 0.13
N PRO A 39 -8.17 6.62 0.51
CA PRO A 39 -8.39 5.69 1.61
C PRO A 39 -7.69 4.35 1.39
N ASP A 40 -6.96 3.88 2.39
CA ASP A 40 -6.34 2.55 2.36
C ASP A 40 -7.40 1.46 2.49
N LEU A 41 -7.41 0.53 1.54
CA LEU A 41 -8.24 -0.67 1.58
C LEU A 41 -7.52 -1.79 2.37
N PRO A 42 -8.23 -2.89 2.70
CA PRO A 42 -7.60 -4.05 3.31
C PRO A 42 -6.35 -4.50 2.54
N ARG A 43 -5.32 -4.92 3.28
CA ARG A 43 -3.98 -5.26 2.76
C ARG A 43 -3.14 -4.07 2.25
N GLY A 44 -3.59 -2.83 2.44
CA GLY A 44 -2.86 -1.61 2.06
C GLY A 44 -3.00 -1.26 0.58
N THR A 45 -3.99 -1.83 -0.12
CA THR A 45 -4.28 -1.50 -1.52
C THR A 45 -5.08 -0.20 -1.62
N LEU A 46 -5.14 0.39 -2.81
CA LEU A 46 -6.01 1.51 -3.16
C LEU A 46 -7.10 1.04 -4.12
N ASP A 47 -8.28 1.66 -4.07
CA ASP A 47 -9.36 1.38 -5.02
C ASP A 47 -8.95 1.79 -6.44
N LEU A 48 -8.99 0.85 -7.38
CA LEU A 48 -8.52 1.08 -8.76
C LEU A 48 -9.41 2.05 -9.53
N ALA A 49 -10.72 2.03 -9.29
CA ALA A 49 -11.64 2.93 -9.99
C ALA A 49 -11.45 4.37 -9.49
N GLU A 50 -11.24 4.54 -8.19
CA GLU A 50 -10.92 5.83 -7.60
C GLU A 50 -9.55 6.35 -8.06
N LEU A 51 -8.55 5.46 -8.13
CA LEU A 51 -7.23 5.79 -8.67
C LEU A 51 -7.33 6.29 -10.12
N GLU A 52 -8.05 5.57 -10.98
CA GLU A 52 -8.28 5.97 -12.38
C GLU A 52 -9.03 7.29 -12.47
N ARG A 53 -10.07 7.48 -11.65
CA ARG A 53 -10.84 8.73 -11.58
C ARG A 53 -9.95 9.91 -11.22
N MET A 54 -9.03 9.75 -10.26
CA MET A 54 -8.09 10.80 -9.86
C MET A 54 -7.02 11.07 -10.92
N VAL A 55 -6.47 10.04 -11.54
CA VAL A 55 -5.53 10.19 -12.66
C VAL A 55 -6.16 10.99 -13.80
N THR A 56 -7.39 10.65 -14.18
CA THR A 56 -8.09 11.25 -15.32
C THR A 56 -8.70 12.62 -15.03
N ARG A 57 -9.00 12.95 -13.77
CA ARG A 57 -9.60 14.24 -13.37
C ARG A 57 -8.77 15.46 -13.80
N GLY A 58 -7.45 15.33 -13.84
CA GLY A 58 -6.54 16.38 -14.32
C GLY A 58 -6.42 16.45 -15.85
N LEU A 59 -6.73 15.35 -16.54
CA LEU A 59 -6.66 15.26 -17.99
C LEU A 59 -7.88 16.00 -18.59
N GLY A 60 -7.66 17.24 -19.03
CA GLY A 60 -8.68 18.04 -19.72
C GLY A 60 -9.27 19.20 -18.91
N SER A 61 -8.77 19.48 -17.71
CA SER A 61 -9.19 20.66 -16.91
C SER A 61 -8.00 21.53 -16.52
N PRO A 62 -7.96 22.81 -16.91
CA PRO A 62 -6.94 23.76 -16.45
C PRO A 62 -7.08 24.13 -14.96
N TYR A 63 -8.19 23.74 -14.32
CA TYR A 63 -8.48 24.03 -12.91
C TYR A 63 -7.96 22.96 -11.95
N HIS A 64 -7.51 21.81 -12.45
CA HIS A 64 -7.07 20.69 -11.64
C HIS A 64 -5.56 20.47 -11.76
N PRO A 65 -4.90 19.97 -10.71
CA PRO A 65 -3.50 19.59 -10.81
C PRO A 65 -3.36 18.35 -11.72
N VAL A 66 -2.21 18.26 -12.39
CA VAL A 66 -1.89 17.13 -13.29
C VAL A 66 -1.25 16.01 -12.48
N CYS A 67 -1.88 14.83 -12.46
CA CYS A 67 -1.33 13.63 -11.84
C CYS A 67 -0.16 13.09 -12.65
N GLU A 68 1.01 12.93 -12.02
CA GLU A 68 2.23 12.42 -12.67
C GLU A 68 2.76 11.15 -12.02
N LEU A 69 2.34 10.86 -10.78
CA LEU A 69 2.91 9.78 -9.99
C LEU A 69 1.86 9.10 -9.12
N ILE A 70 1.87 7.78 -9.12
CA ILE A 70 1.24 6.94 -8.11
C ILE A 70 2.34 6.40 -7.20
N CYS A 71 2.21 6.61 -5.89
CA CYS A 71 3.09 6.02 -4.89
C CYS A 71 2.37 4.89 -4.17
N LEU A 72 2.99 3.71 -4.18
CA LEU A 72 2.53 2.53 -3.43
C LEU A 72 3.53 2.24 -2.30
N GLU A 73 3.09 1.60 -1.21
CA GLU A 73 3.97 1.14 -0.13
C GLU A 73 3.89 -0.39 0.01
N ASN A 74 5.03 -1.09 -0.11
CA ASN A 74 5.06 -2.55 0.03
C ASN A 74 6.33 -3.02 0.79
N THR A 75 6.19 -3.57 1.99
CA THR A 75 4.95 -3.82 2.75
C THR A 75 4.36 -2.54 3.37
N HIS A 76 3.03 -2.45 3.46
CA HIS A 76 2.33 -1.31 4.07
C HIS A 76 2.38 -1.35 5.61
N SER A 77 3.09 -0.40 6.21
CA SER A 77 3.43 -0.37 7.63
C SER A 77 2.20 -0.16 8.52
N SER A 78 1.39 0.86 8.20
CA SER A 78 0.18 1.22 8.95
C SER A 78 -0.94 0.17 8.82
N SER A 79 -0.81 -0.77 7.88
CA SER A 79 -1.72 -1.93 7.76
C SER A 79 -1.20 -3.18 8.47
N GLY A 80 -0.15 -3.07 9.28
CA GLY A 80 0.44 -4.20 10.01
C GLY A 80 1.46 -5.00 9.17
N GLY A 81 2.18 -4.34 8.28
CA GLY A 81 3.18 -4.99 7.41
C GLY A 81 2.56 -5.83 6.31
N ARG A 82 1.42 -5.40 5.76
CA ARG A 82 0.70 -6.15 4.72
C ARG A 82 1.41 -6.07 3.38
N ILE A 83 1.34 -7.16 2.64
CA ILE A 83 1.98 -7.30 1.33
C ILE A 83 0.94 -6.98 0.26
N LEU A 84 1.33 -6.12 -0.68
CA LEU A 84 0.53 -5.88 -1.88
C LEU A 84 0.60 -7.11 -2.80
N PRO A 85 -0.55 -7.67 -3.24
CA PRO A 85 -0.56 -8.77 -4.20
C PRO A 85 0.11 -8.38 -5.53
N ILE A 86 0.84 -9.30 -6.15
CA ILE A 86 1.49 -9.06 -7.46
C ILE A 86 0.46 -8.70 -8.53
N ASP A 87 -0.69 -9.38 -8.56
CA ASP A 87 -1.77 -9.05 -9.49
C ASP A 87 -2.31 -7.62 -9.33
N TYR A 88 -2.34 -7.11 -8.10
CA TYR A 88 -2.72 -5.73 -7.83
C TYR A 88 -1.68 -4.75 -8.39
N LEU A 89 -0.38 -5.02 -8.14
CA LEU A 89 0.71 -4.21 -8.72
C LEU A 89 0.63 -4.18 -10.25
N ARG A 90 0.34 -5.33 -10.88
CA ARG A 90 0.12 -5.43 -12.32
C ARG A 90 -1.08 -4.61 -12.80
N GLN A 91 -2.20 -4.63 -12.07
CA GLN A 91 -3.38 -3.83 -12.40
C GLN A 91 -3.08 -2.32 -12.33
N VAL A 92 -2.40 -1.86 -11.28
CA VAL A 92 -1.96 -0.47 -11.16
C VAL A 92 -0.99 -0.10 -12.29
N GLN A 93 -0.05 -0.99 -12.64
CA GLN A 93 0.85 -0.77 -13.77
C GLN A 93 0.11 -0.56 -15.10
N LEU A 94 -0.89 -1.38 -15.39
CA LEU A 94 -1.68 -1.26 -16.62
C LEU A 94 -2.44 0.07 -16.67
N LEU A 95 -3.08 0.46 -15.56
CA LEU A 95 -3.77 1.74 -15.43
C LEU A 95 -2.81 2.93 -15.57
N ALA A 96 -1.66 2.90 -14.88
CA ALA A 96 -0.69 3.99 -14.95
C ALA A 96 -0.15 4.15 -16.38
N ARG A 97 0.15 3.03 -17.06
CA ARG A 97 0.61 3.04 -18.46
C ARG A 97 -0.44 3.59 -19.43
N SER A 98 -1.72 3.25 -19.26
CA SER A 98 -2.78 3.75 -20.16
C SER A 98 -2.96 5.27 -20.09
N HIS A 99 -2.57 5.89 -18.98
CA HIS A 99 -2.71 7.33 -18.73
C HIS A 99 -1.37 8.09 -18.68
N GLY A 100 -0.25 7.43 -18.98
CA GLY A 100 1.08 8.07 -18.98
C GLY A 100 1.59 8.50 -17.60
N VAL A 101 1.11 7.88 -16.53
CA VAL A 101 1.49 8.15 -15.13
C VAL A 101 2.59 7.18 -14.68
N ARG A 102 3.52 7.66 -13.85
CA ARG A 102 4.62 6.85 -13.31
C ARG A 102 4.22 6.17 -12.00
N ILE A 103 4.91 5.09 -11.64
CA ILE A 103 4.73 4.40 -10.35
C ILE A 103 6.05 4.41 -9.57
N HIS A 104 5.98 4.86 -8.31
CA HIS A 104 7.04 4.66 -7.33
C HIS A 104 6.58 3.68 -6.25
N LEU A 105 7.44 2.71 -5.93
CA LEU A 105 7.24 1.83 -4.80
C LEU A 105 8.09 2.29 -3.61
N ASP A 106 7.45 2.71 -2.53
CA ASP A 106 8.09 2.72 -1.22
C ASP A 106 8.28 1.27 -0.77
N GLY A 107 9.48 0.76 -0.99
CA GLY A 107 9.89 -0.59 -0.69
C GLY A 107 10.73 -0.66 0.58
N ALA A 108 10.46 0.19 1.58
CA ALA A 108 11.19 0.17 2.86
C ALA A 108 11.35 -1.23 3.48
N ARG A 109 10.39 -2.13 3.20
CA ARG A 109 10.41 -3.55 3.59
C ARG A 109 10.16 -4.49 2.40
N LEU A 110 10.64 -4.11 1.22
CA LEU A 110 10.50 -4.90 -0.01
C LEU A 110 11.02 -6.33 0.15
N MET A 111 12.15 -6.50 0.85
CA MET A 111 12.74 -7.82 1.07
C MET A 111 11.84 -8.71 1.96
N ASN A 112 11.09 -8.13 2.90
CA ASN A 112 10.08 -8.88 3.67
C ASN A 112 8.96 -9.38 2.75
N ALA A 113 8.49 -8.55 1.82
CA ALA A 113 7.48 -8.96 0.85
C ALA A 113 7.99 -10.07 -0.07
N ALA A 114 9.23 -9.95 -0.57
CA ALA A 114 9.87 -10.96 -1.41
C ALA A 114 9.97 -12.33 -0.72
N VAL A 115 10.47 -12.35 0.53
CA VAL A 115 10.59 -13.58 1.33
C VAL A 115 9.22 -14.20 1.58
N ALA A 116 8.23 -13.41 1.98
CA ALA A 116 6.89 -13.91 2.29
C ALA A 116 6.12 -14.42 1.06
N LEU A 117 6.39 -13.85 -0.13
CA LEU A 117 5.80 -14.29 -1.39
C LEU A 117 6.59 -15.42 -2.07
N HIS A 118 7.78 -15.74 -1.57
CA HIS A 118 8.71 -16.70 -2.18
C HIS A 118 9.05 -16.36 -3.64
N VAL A 119 9.30 -15.07 -3.90
CA VAL A 119 9.71 -14.57 -5.22
C VAL A 119 10.92 -13.65 -5.08
N PRO A 120 11.79 -13.55 -6.10
CA PRO A 120 12.87 -12.57 -6.03
C PRO A 120 12.29 -11.14 -6.04
N PRO A 121 12.93 -10.18 -5.35
CA PRO A 121 12.45 -8.79 -5.27
C PRO A 121 12.14 -8.16 -6.64
N ALA A 122 12.90 -8.55 -7.67
CA ALA A 122 12.71 -8.15 -9.07
C ALA A 122 11.28 -8.39 -9.59
N ARG A 123 10.63 -9.51 -9.18
CA ARG A 123 9.25 -9.84 -9.59
C ARG A 123 8.20 -8.91 -8.99
N ILE A 124 8.52 -8.21 -7.91
CA ILE A 124 7.62 -7.22 -7.30
C ILE A 124 7.81 -5.88 -8.00
N VAL A 125 9.07 -5.45 -8.16
CA VAL A 125 9.40 -4.11 -8.66
C VAL A 125 9.27 -3.96 -10.18
N GLU A 126 9.15 -5.05 -10.95
CA GLU A 126 8.92 -4.97 -12.41
C GLU A 126 7.62 -4.24 -12.79
N HIS A 127 6.70 -4.09 -11.83
CA HIS A 127 5.46 -3.36 -11.98
C HIS A 127 5.58 -1.86 -11.68
N CYS A 128 6.78 -1.37 -11.37
CA CYS A 128 7.02 0.02 -10.94
C CYS A 128 8.13 0.67 -11.77
N ASP A 129 8.07 1.99 -11.94
CA ASP A 129 9.11 2.76 -12.65
C ASP A 129 10.33 3.05 -11.76
N SER A 130 10.14 3.01 -10.44
CA SER A 130 11.20 3.23 -9.46
C SER A 130 10.83 2.63 -8.12
N VAL A 131 11.83 2.42 -7.28
CA VAL A 131 11.68 1.81 -5.96
C VAL A 131 12.61 2.47 -4.95
N SER A 132 12.18 2.59 -3.70
CA SER A 132 13.07 2.79 -2.56
C SER A 132 13.25 1.46 -1.81
N LEU A 133 14.43 1.22 -1.22
CA LEU A 133 14.64 0.09 -0.31
C LEU A 133 15.45 0.58 0.89
N CYS A 134 15.02 0.23 2.10
CA CYS A 134 15.77 0.52 3.32
C CYS A 134 16.69 -0.64 3.70
N PHE A 135 17.94 -0.31 4.04
CA PHE A 135 18.89 -1.26 4.63
C PHE A 135 18.83 -1.24 6.16
N SER A 136 18.45 -0.12 6.76
CA SER A 136 18.44 0.06 8.21
C SER A 136 17.14 -0.38 8.90
N LYS A 137 16.55 -1.47 8.42
CA LYS A 137 15.36 -2.12 9.01
C LYS A 137 15.66 -3.61 9.23
N GLY A 138 14.86 -4.50 8.64
CA GLY A 138 15.07 -5.95 8.76
C GLY A 138 16.39 -6.46 8.17
N LEU A 139 17.06 -5.67 7.33
CA LEU A 139 18.38 -6.00 6.79
C LEU A 139 19.55 -5.66 7.73
N GLY A 140 19.28 -5.03 8.90
CA GLY A 140 20.25 -4.89 9.97
C GLY A 140 21.40 -3.90 9.75
N ALA A 141 21.44 -3.16 8.64
CA ALA A 141 22.46 -2.12 8.45
C ALA A 141 22.23 -0.95 9.44
N PRO A 142 23.27 -0.26 9.90
CA PRO A 142 23.10 0.84 10.85
C PRO A 142 22.42 2.07 10.22
N VAL A 143 22.72 2.34 8.94
CA VAL A 143 22.20 3.47 8.18
C VAL A 143 22.07 3.04 6.73
N GLY A 144 21.03 3.51 6.06
CA GLY A 144 21.01 3.54 4.60
C GLY A 144 19.68 3.16 3.99
N ALA A 145 19.45 3.76 2.84
CA ALA A 145 18.43 3.37 1.89
C ALA A 145 18.99 3.56 0.48
N LEU A 146 18.41 2.88 -0.49
CA LEU A 146 18.67 3.10 -1.91
C LEU A 146 17.40 3.62 -2.59
N VAL A 147 17.60 4.26 -3.73
CA VAL A 147 16.57 4.46 -4.75
C VAL A 147 17.04 3.79 -6.04
N GLY A 148 16.14 3.04 -6.67
CA GLY A 148 16.36 2.30 -7.92
C GLY A 148 15.39 2.76 -9.01
N GLY A 149 15.85 2.71 -10.26
CA GLY A 149 15.06 3.08 -11.42
C GLY A 149 15.92 3.15 -12.69
N PRO A 150 15.34 3.59 -13.82
CA PRO A 150 16.05 3.84 -15.08
C PRO A 150 17.24 4.80 -14.93
N LYS A 151 18.18 4.73 -15.87
CA LYS A 151 19.44 5.48 -15.81
C LYS A 151 19.24 7.00 -15.71
N ASP A 152 18.37 7.55 -16.55
CA ASP A 152 17.97 8.96 -16.56
C ASP A 152 17.35 9.40 -15.23
N PHE A 153 16.49 8.56 -14.65
CA PHE A 153 15.93 8.79 -13.31
C PHE A 153 17.02 8.83 -12.24
N ILE A 154 17.99 7.91 -12.29
CA ILE A 154 19.09 7.85 -11.33
C ILE A 154 20.03 9.06 -11.48
N GLU A 155 20.34 9.49 -12.70
CA GLU A 155 21.16 10.68 -12.94
C GLU A 155 20.55 11.93 -12.27
N GLU A 156 19.23 12.13 -12.40
CA GLU A 156 18.56 13.24 -11.72
C GLU A 156 18.47 13.03 -10.20
N ALA A 157 18.22 11.80 -9.73
CA ALA A 157 18.24 11.47 -8.31
C ALA A 157 19.60 11.80 -7.66
N TRP A 158 20.71 11.59 -8.37
CA TRP A 158 22.05 11.95 -7.90
C TRP A 158 22.22 13.45 -7.72
N ARG A 159 21.70 14.26 -8.66
CA ARG A 159 21.73 15.73 -8.56
C ARG A 159 20.91 16.21 -7.38
N LEU A 160 19.67 15.73 -7.25
CA LEU A 160 18.78 16.07 -6.14
C LEU A 160 19.34 15.65 -4.79
N ARG A 161 19.96 14.46 -4.70
CA ARG A 161 20.64 14.01 -3.48
C ARG A 161 21.71 15.00 -3.02
N LYS A 162 22.43 15.65 -3.94
CA LYS A 162 23.43 16.65 -3.58
C LYS A 162 22.79 17.93 -3.03
N VAL A 163 21.69 18.38 -3.63
CA VAL A 163 20.92 19.55 -3.18
C VAL A 163 20.31 19.31 -1.80
N LEU A 164 19.78 18.12 -1.56
CA LEU A 164 19.19 17.70 -0.29
C LEU A 164 20.23 17.36 0.81
N GLY A 165 21.53 17.47 0.52
CA GLY A 165 22.58 17.20 1.50
C GLY A 165 22.93 15.72 1.72
N GLY A 166 22.33 14.78 0.99
CA GLY A 166 22.62 13.34 1.08
C GLY A 166 23.93 12.89 0.41
N GLY A 167 24.72 13.82 -0.14
CA GLY A 167 26.00 13.55 -0.79
C GLY A 167 27.15 13.32 0.19
N MET A 168 27.10 12.22 0.95
CA MET A 168 28.13 11.83 1.93
C MET A 168 29.47 11.48 1.25
N ARG A 169 30.58 11.57 2.00
CA ARG A 169 31.92 11.24 1.52
C ARG A 169 32.24 9.76 1.70
N GLN A 170 32.98 9.36 2.74
CA GLN A 170 33.42 7.98 2.98
C GLN A 170 32.27 7.04 3.40
N ALA A 171 31.15 7.05 2.66
CA ALA A 171 29.96 6.24 2.88
C ALA A 171 30.15 4.75 2.53
N GLY A 172 31.31 4.37 1.99
CA GLY A 172 31.65 2.96 1.70
C GLY A 172 31.56 2.05 2.93
N VAL A 173 31.85 2.56 4.13
CA VAL A 173 31.70 1.81 5.39
C VAL A 173 30.23 1.47 5.66
N LEU A 174 29.31 2.41 5.41
CA LEU A 174 27.87 2.18 5.57
C LEU A 174 27.32 1.26 4.48
N ALA A 175 27.79 1.45 3.24
CA ALA A 175 27.42 0.60 2.11
C ALA A 175 27.88 -0.86 2.31
N ALA A 176 29.06 -1.08 2.90
CA ALA A 176 29.54 -2.41 3.22
C ALA A 176 28.62 -3.13 4.21
N ALA A 177 28.12 -2.44 5.24
CA ALA A 177 27.14 -3.02 6.18
C ALA A 177 25.81 -3.39 5.48
N ALA A 178 25.37 -2.58 4.52
CA ALA A 178 24.21 -2.92 3.69
C ALA A 178 24.42 -4.18 2.83
N LEU A 179 25.62 -4.36 2.27
CA LEU A 179 25.96 -5.56 1.50
C LEU A 179 25.94 -6.83 2.36
N VAL A 180 26.41 -6.75 3.60
CA VAL A 180 26.31 -7.86 4.57
C VAL A 180 24.84 -8.22 4.82
N GLY A 181 24.00 -7.22 5.10
CA GLY A 181 22.56 -7.44 5.30
C GLY A 181 21.83 -8.04 4.09
N LEU A 182 22.28 -7.71 2.88
CA LEU A 182 21.74 -8.27 1.63
C LEU A 182 22.21 -9.70 1.35
N ALA A 183 23.32 -10.16 1.91
CA ALA A 183 23.82 -11.51 1.67
C ALA A 183 22.92 -12.58 2.33
N ASP A 184 22.43 -12.27 3.54
CA ASP A 184 21.75 -13.26 4.40
C ASP A 184 20.26 -12.95 4.61
N PHE A 185 19.67 -12.06 3.81
CA PHE A 185 18.34 -11.50 4.12
C PHE A 185 17.22 -12.54 4.16
N GLU A 186 17.28 -13.57 3.31
CA GLU A 186 16.20 -14.56 3.20
C GLU A 186 16.03 -15.32 4.52
N GLU A 187 17.13 -15.85 5.06
CA GLU A 187 17.13 -16.58 6.32
C GLU A 187 16.69 -15.69 7.49
N VAL A 188 17.27 -14.49 7.58
CA VAL A 188 17.00 -13.54 8.67
C VAL A 188 15.52 -13.13 8.68
N LEU A 189 14.99 -12.70 7.53
CA LEU A 189 13.61 -12.23 7.45
C LEU A 189 12.59 -13.37 7.58
N GLN A 190 12.93 -14.58 7.10
CA GLN A 190 12.08 -15.76 7.30
C GLN A 190 11.95 -16.08 8.79
N ARG A 191 13.05 -16.01 9.55
CA ARG A 191 13.04 -16.17 11.00
C ARG A 191 12.20 -15.09 11.67
N ASP A 192 12.31 -13.84 11.23
CA ASP A 192 11.52 -12.73 11.77
C ASP A 192 10.02 -12.93 11.54
N HIS A 193 9.60 -13.40 10.36
CA HIS A 193 8.20 -13.73 10.07
C HIS A 193 7.69 -14.84 10.99
N GLN A 194 8.47 -15.90 11.17
CA GLN A 194 8.11 -17.01 12.08
C GLN A 194 7.97 -16.53 13.52
N ASN A 195 8.88 -15.67 13.99
CA ASN A 195 8.82 -15.11 15.32
C ASN A 195 7.59 -14.21 15.50
N ALA A 196 7.28 -13.37 14.52
CA ALA A 196 6.07 -12.54 14.54
C ALA A 196 4.78 -13.38 14.58
N GLN A 197 4.71 -14.47 13.80
CA GLN A 197 3.58 -15.40 13.82
C GLN A 197 3.45 -16.13 15.16
N ARG A 198 4.56 -16.61 15.72
CA ARG A 198 4.59 -17.25 17.04
C ARG A 198 4.13 -16.28 18.13
N PHE A 199 4.63 -15.05 18.11
CA PHE A 199 4.24 -14.01 19.05
C PHE A 199 2.74 -13.72 18.96
N ALA A 200 2.22 -13.48 17.75
CA ALA A 200 0.80 -13.26 17.53
C ALA A 200 -0.02 -14.43 18.10
N LYS A 201 0.27 -15.67 17.69
CA LYS A 201 -0.43 -16.86 18.20
C LYS A 201 -0.40 -16.95 19.72
N GLY A 202 0.75 -16.70 20.34
CA GLY A 202 0.92 -16.68 21.79
C GLY A 202 -0.03 -15.69 22.46
N THR A 203 -0.04 -14.43 22.00
CA THR A 203 -0.92 -13.39 22.54
C THR A 203 -2.41 -13.72 22.40
N TRP A 204 -2.83 -14.34 21.30
CA TRP A 204 -4.20 -14.81 21.11
C TRP A 204 -4.60 -15.93 22.07
N THR A 205 -3.67 -16.84 22.38
CA THR A 205 -3.94 -17.96 23.31
C THR A 205 -3.92 -17.57 24.78
N THR A 206 -3.15 -16.53 25.15
CA THR A 206 -3.00 -16.10 26.54
C THR A 206 -3.91 -14.94 26.91
N ALA A 207 -4.62 -14.30 25.97
CA ALA A 207 -5.57 -13.25 26.26
C ALA A 207 -6.80 -13.88 26.97
N PRO A 208 -7.01 -13.64 28.28
CA PRO A 208 -8.27 -13.96 28.90
C PRO A 208 -9.23 -12.86 28.46
N TYR A 209 -10.15 -13.15 27.53
CA TYR A 209 -11.31 -12.27 27.42
C TYR A 209 -12.36 -12.70 28.45
N PRO A 210 -12.64 -11.90 29.49
CA PRO A 210 -14.02 -11.80 29.94
C PRO A 210 -14.83 -11.19 28.78
N THR A 211 -16.02 -11.74 28.58
CA THR A 211 -17.07 -11.19 27.73
C THR A 211 -17.22 -9.68 27.93
N LEU A 212 -16.82 -8.88 26.93
CA LEU A 212 -17.24 -7.48 26.82
C LEU A 212 -18.69 -7.43 26.31
N THR A 213 -19.64 -7.80 27.18
CA THR A 213 -21.03 -7.35 27.06
C THR A 213 -21.12 -5.92 27.59
N SER A 214 -20.73 -4.94 26.78
CA SER A 214 -21.28 -3.57 26.74
C SER A 214 -20.38 -2.62 25.94
N PHE A 215 -20.41 -2.73 24.61
CA PHE A 215 -20.23 -1.54 23.78
C PHE A 215 -21.40 -1.47 22.82
N GLY A 216 -22.13 -0.36 22.90
CA GLY A 216 -23.32 -0.09 22.12
C GLY A 216 -23.09 -0.27 20.62
N SER A 217 -24.15 -0.72 19.97
CA SER A 217 -24.37 -0.80 18.53
C SER A 217 -23.36 -0.06 17.63
N GLN A 218 -22.29 -0.74 17.23
CA GLN A 218 -21.73 -0.55 15.89
C GLN A 218 -21.66 -1.93 15.24
N LYS A 219 -22.54 -2.12 14.25
CA LYS A 219 -22.59 -3.32 13.42
C LYS A 219 -21.23 -3.55 12.79
N SER A 220 -20.55 -4.61 13.23
CA SER A 220 -19.35 -5.12 12.59
C SER A 220 -19.68 -5.63 11.19
N VAL A 221 -19.09 -5.00 10.18
CA VAL A 221 -19.11 -5.42 8.78
C VAL A 221 -17.98 -6.40 8.55
N TRP A 222 -18.03 -7.59 9.15
CA TRP A 222 -17.17 -8.73 8.77
C TRP A 222 -17.89 -10.05 9.08
N GLY A 223 -18.91 -10.36 8.29
CA GLY A 223 -19.55 -11.68 8.26
C GLY A 223 -19.15 -12.44 6.99
N SER A 224 -18.54 -13.61 7.14
CA SER A 224 -18.55 -14.65 6.11
C SER A 224 -19.77 -15.56 6.32
N PRO A 225 -20.30 -16.22 5.27
CA PRO A 225 -21.69 -16.63 5.20
C PRO A 225 -21.92 -17.95 5.97
N ALA A 226 -22.93 -17.98 6.84
CA ALA A 226 -23.39 -19.21 7.45
C ALA A 226 -24.80 -19.55 6.97
N ALA A 227 -24.87 -20.72 6.32
CA ALA A 227 -25.93 -21.72 6.29
C ALA A 227 -27.40 -21.26 6.27
N GLY A 228 -28.12 -21.73 5.24
CA GLY A 228 -29.53 -21.45 4.98
C GLY A 228 -30.49 -21.86 6.11
N PRO A 229 -31.72 -21.32 6.09
CA PRO A 229 -32.65 -21.48 7.19
C PRO A 229 -33.32 -22.86 7.16
N LYS A 230 -33.28 -23.54 8.33
CA LYS A 230 -34.25 -24.58 8.67
C LYS A 230 -35.60 -23.93 8.94
N SER A 231 -36.60 -24.45 8.25
CA SER A 231 -38.04 -24.19 8.40
C SER A 231 -38.57 -24.45 9.81
N PRO A 232 -39.66 -23.78 10.21
CA PRO A 232 -40.64 -24.38 11.12
C PRO A 232 -41.98 -24.60 10.41
N ALA A 233 -42.49 -25.84 10.50
CA ALA A 233 -43.91 -26.13 10.50
C ALA A 233 -44.54 -25.54 11.79
N GLY A 234 -45.77 -25.08 11.87
CA GLY A 234 -46.84 -24.93 10.91
C GLY A 234 -48.03 -24.27 11.62
N VAL A 235 -48.89 -23.60 10.87
CA VAL A 235 -50.29 -23.32 11.25
C VAL A 235 -51.10 -23.36 9.95
N LEU A 236 -52.14 -24.19 9.94
CA LEU A 236 -53.10 -24.42 8.85
C LEU A 236 -54.44 -23.68 9.15
N PRO A 237 -55.39 -23.57 8.20
CA PRO A 237 -55.81 -22.29 7.63
C PRO A 237 -57.28 -21.93 7.93
N SER A 238 -57.71 -20.75 7.51
CA SER A 238 -59.12 -20.50 7.17
C SER A 238 -59.28 -19.56 5.96
N ASP A 239 -60.13 -20.04 5.05
CA ASP A 239 -60.62 -19.40 3.83
C ASP A 239 -61.31 -18.05 4.05
N SER A 240 -61.21 -17.13 3.08
CA SER A 240 -62.34 -16.83 2.17
C SER A 240 -62.09 -15.61 1.27
N ARG A 241 -62.20 -15.87 -0.05
CA ARG A 241 -62.79 -15.07 -1.15
C ARG A 241 -63.04 -13.58 -0.89
N THR A 242 -62.53 -12.66 -1.71
CA THR A 242 -63.17 -12.01 -2.89
C THR A 242 -62.32 -10.73 -3.13
N GLY A 243 -62.07 -10.13 -4.29
CA GLY A 243 -62.53 -10.23 -5.68
C GLY A 243 -62.33 -8.83 -6.32
N ARG A 244 -61.88 -8.78 -7.59
CA ARG A 244 -61.90 -7.62 -8.53
C ARG A 244 -61.04 -6.40 -8.17
N ALA A 245 -60.57 -5.56 -9.08
CA ALA A 245 -60.32 -5.53 -10.53
C ALA A 245 -59.57 -4.19 -10.80
N ALA A 246 -58.75 -4.16 -11.87
CA ALA A 246 -58.56 -3.09 -12.87
C ALA A 246 -58.81 -1.62 -12.45
N THR A 247 -57.97 -0.61 -12.70
CA THR A 247 -57.35 -0.17 -13.98
C THR A 247 -56.34 0.96 -13.69
N GLU A 248 -55.39 1.12 -14.61
CA GLU A 248 -54.55 2.30 -14.94
C GLU A 248 -55.29 3.66 -15.00
N PRO A 249 -54.59 4.81 -15.11
CA PRO A 249 -53.20 5.04 -15.56
C PRO A 249 -52.23 5.69 -14.57
#